data_AF-A0A5F0LR21-F1
#
_entry.id   AF-A0A5F0LR21-F1
#
_cell.length_a   1.000
_cell.length_b   1.000
_cell.length_c   1.000
_cell.angle_alpha   90.00
_cell.angle_beta   90.00
_cell.angle_gamma   90.00
#
_symmetry.space_group_name_H-M   'P 1'
#
loop_
_entity.id
_entity.type
_entity.pdbx_description
1 polymer ?
#
loop_
_entity_poly.entity_id
_entity_poly.type
_entity_poly.pdbx_seq_one_letter_code
_entity_poly.pdbx_strand_id
1 'polypeptide(L)'
;MSPASVATEDRSSIYTSAIGVNLPPRPHRRRERLDITLLEIDPREVVEGMVLDNGMFLAPDPIPVGTMRETCPHCEGVALQLVLRRHQVKRSHLFCDHCTRCYDALCDDGYSILGIV
;
A
#
# COMPACT_ATOMS: atom_id res chain seq x y z
N MET A 1 47.43 -0.25 -32.92
CA MET A 1 47.66 -1.69 -33.14
C MET A 1 47.03 -2.43 -31.96
N SER A 2 45.90 -3.09 -32.19
CA SER A 2 45.50 -4.31 -31.43
C SER A 2 46.15 -5.53 -32.13
N PRO A 3 46.00 -6.80 -31.70
CA PRO A 3 45.25 -7.36 -30.56
C PRO A 3 46.01 -8.45 -29.77
N ALA A 4 45.45 -8.90 -28.64
CA ALA A 4 45.55 -10.29 -28.18
C ALA A 4 44.36 -10.63 -27.26
N SER A 5 43.61 -11.63 -27.67
CA SER A 5 42.41 -12.19 -27.06
C SER A 5 42.76 -13.20 -25.97
N VAL A 6 41.84 -13.47 -25.04
CA VAL A 6 41.32 -14.82 -24.70
C VAL A 6 40.21 -14.66 -23.65
N ALA A 7 39.06 -15.26 -23.95
CA ALA A 7 37.88 -15.39 -23.11
C ALA A 7 38.04 -16.56 -22.13
N THR A 8 37.27 -16.54 -21.03
CA THR A 8 36.70 -17.65 -20.21
C THR A 8 36.60 -17.19 -18.74
N GLU A 9 35.66 -17.54 -17.87
CA GLU A 9 34.47 -18.39 -17.80
C GLU A 9 33.70 -17.86 -16.56
N ASP A 10 32.43 -17.51 -16.72
CA ASP A 10 31.29 -18.27 -16.18
C ASP A 10 31.42 -18.69 -14.71
N ARG A 11 30.67 -17.98 -13.84
CA ARG A 11 30.41 -18.44 -12.46
C ARG A 11 28.92 -18.66 -12.25
N SER A 12 28.35 -19.45 -13.15
CA SER A 12 27.06 -20.11 -12.97
C SER A 12 27.30 -21.51 -12.41
N SER A 13 27.09 -21.71 -11.11
CA SER A 13 26.52 -22.95 -10.53
C SER A 13 26.81 -23.04 -9.04
N ILE A 14 25.75 -22.92 -8.24
CA ILE A 14 25.39 -24.04 -7.37
C ILE A 14 23.86 -24.19 -7.47
N TYR A 15 23.43 -25.05 -8.40
CA TYR A 15 22.15 -25.74 -8.29
C TYR A 15 22.44 -27.09 -7.63
N THR A 16 21.75 -27.37 -6.53
CA THR A 16 21.54 -28.75 -6.09
C THR A 16 20.05 -28.90 -5.84
N SER A 17 19.43 -29.66 -6.74
CA SER A 17 18.00 -29.88 -6.92
C SER A 17 17.33 -30.59 -5.75
N ALA A 18 16.07 -30.25 -5.51
CA ALA A 18 15.05 -31.25 -5.21
C ALA A 18 13.67 -30.73 -5.69
N ILE A 19 13.06 -31.50 -6.60
CA ILE A 19 11.68 -31.35 -7.12
C ILE A 19 11.52 -30.26 -8.19
N GLY A 20 11.60 -30.71 -9.45
CA GLY A 20 11.38 -29.90 -10.64
C GLY A 20 9.92 -29.47 -10.78
N VAL A 21 9.55 -28.39 -10.11
CA VAL A 21 8.46 -27.55 -10.55
C VAL A 21 9.10 -26.42 -11.34
N ASN A 22 8.89 -26.41 -12.66
CA ASN A 22 9.25 -25.30 -13.53
C ASN A 22 8.31 -24.13 -13.18
N LEU A 23 8.56 -23.48 -12.04
CA LEU A 23 7.81 -22.31 -11.61
C LEU A 23 8.17 -21.21 -12.61
N PRO A 24 7.20 -20.64 -13.33
CA PRO A 24 7.47 -19.50 -14.18
C PRO A 24 8.15 -18.43 -13.32
N PRO A 25 9.16 -17.70 -13.85
CA PRO A 25 9.79 -16.62 -13.11
C PRO A 25 8.68 -15.73 -12.58
N ARG A 26 8.66 -15.52 -11.25
CA ARG A 26 7.68 -14.62 -10.63
C ARG A 26 7.73 -13.34 -11.45
N PRO A 27 6.59 -12.87 -11.98
CA PRO A 27 6.59 -11.66 -12.79
C PRO A 27 7.32 -10.61 -11.97
N HIS A 28 8.43 -10.09 -12.52
CA HIS A 28 9.08 -8.92 -11.97
C HIS A 28 8.01 -7.85 -11.99
N ARG A 29 7.31 -7.66 -10.86
CA ARG A 29 6.42 -6.53 -10.67
C ARG A 29 7.34 -5.33 -10.76
N ARG A 30 7.42 -4.75 -11.96
CA ARG A 30 7.97 -3.43 -12.16
C ARG A 30 7.30 -2.59 -11.09
N ARG A 31 8.08 -1.96 -10.21
CA ARG A 31 7.57 -0.91 -9.33
C ARG A 31 7.22 0.27 -10.22
N GLU A 32 6.23 0.11 -11.09
CA GLU A 32 5.56 1.23 -11.67
C GLU A 32 4.94 1.97 -10.49
N ARG A 33 5.41 3.20 -10.30
CA ARG A 33 4.76 4.11 -9.38
C ARG A 33 3.36 4.27 -9.95
N LEU A 34 2.38 3.76 -9.21
CA LEU A 34 1.01 4.16 -9.42
C LEU A 34 0.92 5.58 -8.93
N ASP A 35 0.73 6.51 -9.85
CA ASP A 35 0.37 7.86 -9.50
C ASP A 35 -1.04 7.79 -8.93
N ILE A 36 -1.18 8.18 -7.66
CA ILE A 36 -2.44 8.15 -6.94
C ILE A 36 -2.73 9.52 -6.37
N THR A 37 -4.01 9.87 -6.34
CA THR A 37 -4.50 11.08 -5.70
C THR A 37 -5.14 10.71 -4.37
N LEU A 38 -4.75 11.40 -3.30
CA LEU A 38 -5.38 11.24 -1.99
C LEU A 38 -6.65 12.09 -1.93
N LEU A 39 -7.78 11.45 -1.63
CA LEU A 39 -9.05 12.12 -1.37
C LEU A 39 -9.37 12.02 0.11
N GLU A 40 -9.51 13.15 0.81
CA GLU A 40 -9.95 13.16 2.20
C GLU A 40 -11.42 12.71 2.30
N ILE A 41 -11.72 11.81 3.23
CA ILE A 41 -13.04 11.21 3.41
C ILE A 41 -13.47 11.29 4.88
N ASP A 42 -14.79 11.40 5.11
CA ASP A 42 -15.34 11.49 6.47
C ASP A 42 -15.08 10.16 7.23
N PRO A 43 -14.51 10.19 8.45
CA PRO A 43 -14.37 9.02 9.30
C PRO A 43 -15.65 8.17 9.46
N ARG A 44 -16.83 8.82 9.43
CA ARG A 44 -18.15 8.17 9.53
C ARG A 44 -18.44 7.23 8.36
N GLU A 45 -17.84 7.48 7.20
CA GLU A 45 -18.00 6.64 6.00
C GLU A 45 -17.09 5.41 6.03
N VAL A 46 -16.03 5.42 6.85
CA VAL A 46 -15.00 4.37 6.83
C VAL A 46 -14.96 3.50 8.07
N VAL A 47 -15.41 3.98 9.22
CA VAL A 47 -15.49 3.20 10.47
C VAL A 47 -16.89 3.32 11.09
N GLU A 48 -17.35 2.24 11.71
CA GLU A 48 -18.54 2.22 12.56
C GLU A 48 -18.28 2.93 13.89
N GLY A 49 -19.21 3.78 14.31
CA GLY A 49 -19.04 4.59 15.51
C GLY A 49 -20.34 5.30 15.89
N MET A 50 -20.26 6.11 16.94
CA MET A 50 -21.39 6.84 17.47
C MET A 50 -21.16 8.34 17.40
N VAL A 51 -22.21 9.09 17.05
CA VAL A 51 -22.20 10.55 17.15
C VAL A 51 -22.72 10.90 18.54
N LEU A 52 -21.92 11.63 19.30
CA LEU A 52 -22.27 12.12 20.63
C LEU A 52 -23.15 13.37 20.52
N ASP A 53 -23.84 13.70 21.61
CA ASP A 53 -24.75 14.87 21.67
C ASP A 53 -24.05 16.20 21.36
N ASN A 54 -22.74 16.27 21.58
CA ASN A 54 -21.90 17.43 21.24
C ASN A 54 -21.46 17.48 19.76
N GLY A 55 -21.96 16.56 18.93
CA GLY A 55 -21.63 16.44 17.51
C GLY A 55 -20.32 15.72 17.20
N MET A 56 -19.53 15.32 18.22
CA MET A 56 -18.29 14.58 18.03
C MET A 56 -18.58 13.14 17.58
N PHE A 57 -17.72 12.60 16.71
CA PHE A 57 -17.78 11.21 16.30
C PHE A 57 -16.77 10.39 17.10
N LEU A 58 -17.24 9.35 17.77
CA LEU A 58 -16.42 8.41 18.52
C LEU A 58 -16.47 7.04 17.82
N ALA A 59 -15.31 6.54 17.43
CA ALA A 59 -15.14 5.22 16.85
C ALA A 59 -13.96 4.52 17.52
N PRO A 60 -13.92 3.18 17.50
CA PRO A 60 -12.74 2.42 17.92
C PRO A 60 -11.53 2.78 17.06
N ASP A 61 -10.34 2.75 17.65
CA ASP A 61 -9.11 2.98 16.91
C ASP A 61 -8.94 1.92 15.82
N PRO A 62 -8.70 2.33 14.56
CA PRO A 62 -8.52 1.37 13.48
C PRO A 62 -7.23 0.56 13.71
N ILE A 63 -7.27 -0.73 13.38
CA ILE A 63 -6.08 -1.60 13.44
C ILE A 63 -5.39 -1.54 12.06
N PRO A 64 -4.25 -0.84 11.94
CA PRO A 64 -3.54 -0.75 10.66
C PRO A 64 -2.86 -2.07 10.32
N VAL A 65 -2.75 -2.36 9.02
CA VAL A 65 -2.05 -3.54 8.50
C VAL A 65 -0.65 -3.23 7.99
N GLY A 66 -0.30 -1.95 7.88
CA GLY A 66 1.04 -1.52 7.50
C GLY A 66 1.11 -0.05 7.10
N THR A 67 2.32 0.49 7.10
CA THR A 67 2.64 1.84 6.65
C THR A 67 2.69 1.91 5.13
N MET A 68 2.14 2.98 4.58
CA MET A 68 2.18 3.30 3.16
C MET A 68 3.36 4.25 2.85
N ARG A 69 3.64 4.46 1.57
CA ARG A 69 4.69 5.42 1.13
C ARG A 69 4.18 6.85 1.16
N GLU A 70 2.88 6.98 0.99
CA GLU A 70 2.13 8.21 0.95
C GLU A 70 2.14 8.84 2.34
N THR A 71 2.29 10.17 2.37
CA THR A 71 2.34 10.95 3.60
C THR A 71 1.06 11.75 3.77
N CYS A 72 0.71 12.03 5.02
CA CYS A 72 -0.45 12.85 5.33
C CYS A 72 -0.23 14.27 4.78
N PRO A 73 -1.19 14.83 4.02
CA PRO A 73 -1.09 16.20 3.50
C PRO A 73 -1.02 17.29 4.58
N HIS A 74 -1.46 16.98 5.80
CA HIS A 74 -1.52 17.94 6.91
C HIS A 74 -0.47 17.69 8.00
N CYS A 75 0.29 16.60 7.92
CA CYS A 75 1.32 16.26 8.91
C CYS A 75 2.65 16.00 8.22
N GLU A 76 3.64 16.86 8.48
CA GLU A 76 4.93 16.80 7.82
C GLU A 76 5.64 15.45 8.05
N GLY A 77 5.89 14.73 6.96
CA GLY A 77 6.65 13.47 6.98
C GLY A 77 5.93 12.27 7.59
N VAL A 78 4.66 12.40 7.99
CA VAL A 78 3.91 11.29 8.61
C VAL A 78 3.40 10.35 7.54
N ALA A 79 3.91 9.13 7.51
CA ALA A 79 3.42 8.08 6.62
C ALA A 79 2.01 7.65 7.01
N LEU A 80 1.12 7.54 6.02
CA LEU A 80 -0.24 7.05 6.24
C LEU A 80 -0.22 5.54 6.52
N GLN A 81 -1.18 5.09 7.32
CA GLN A 81 -1.39 3.69 7.64
C GLN A 81 -2.51 3.11 6.77
N LEU A 82 -2.30 1.92 6.20
CA LEU A 82 -3.36 1.19 5.50
C LEU A 82 -4.26 0.49 6.52
N VAL A 83 -5.56 0.73 6.44
CA VAL A 83 -6.60 0.05 7.22
C VAL A 83 -7.48 -0.73 6.25
N LEU A 84 -7.64 -2.03 6.49
CA LEU A 84 -8.46 -2.90 5.64
C LEU A 84 -9.87 -3.01 6.19
N ARG A 85 -10.83 -3.24 5.29
CA ARG A 85 -12.23 -3.54 5.60
C ARG A 85 -12.37 -4.84 6.41
N ARG A 86 -12.28 -4.72 7.73
CA ARG A 86 -12.44 -5.81 8.70
C ARG A 86 -13.05 -5.27 9.99
N HIS A 87 -13.84 -6.10 10.68
CA HIS A 87 -14.50 -5.72 11.95
C HIS A 87 -15.36 -4.45 11.80
N GLN A 88 -15.03 -3.37 12.50
CA GLN A 88 -15.79 -2.11 12.49
C GLN A 88 -15.47 -1.21 11.28
N VAL A 89 -14.52 -1.60 10.41
CA VAL A 89 -14.14 -0.82 9.24
C VAL A 89 -15.10 -1.11 8.09
N LYS A 90 -15.85 -0.09 7.64
CA LYS A 90 -16.85 -0.13 6.57
C LYS A 90 -16.21 -0.30 5.18
N ARG A 91 -15.08 0.38 4.96
CA ARG A 91 -14.28 0.33 3.72
C ARG A 91 -12.80 0.54 4.01
N SER A 92 -11.95 -0.08 3.18
CA SER A 92 -10.50 0.14 3.27
C SER A 92 -10.18 1.61 3.03
N HIS A 93 -9.22 2.13 3.79
CA HIS A 93 -8.82 3.54 3.75
C HIS A 93 -7.38 3.69 4.23
N LEU A 94 -6.81 4.87 3.98
CA LEU A 94 -5.57 5.31 4.61
C LEU A 94 -5.90 6.17 5.82
N PHE A 95 -5.15 6.01 6.90
CA PHE A 95 -5.37 6.66 8.18
C PHE A 95 -4.10 7.38 8.64
N CYS A 96 -4.22 8.64 9.05
CA CYS A 96 -3.14 9.37 9.71
C CYS A 96 -3.24 9.19 11.22
N ASP A 97 -2.22 8.59 11.84
CA ASP A 97 -2.16 8.37 13.29
C ASP A 97 -1.90 9.66 14.09
N HIS A 98 -1.48 10.74 13.44
CA HIS A 98 -1.24 12.04 14.10
C HIS A 98 -2.47 12.95 14.14
N CYS A 99 -3.18 13.09 13.02
CA CYS A 99 -4.34 13.98 12.91
C CYS A 99 -5.68 13.26 12.71
N THR A 100 -5.68 11.93 12.78
CA THR A 100 -6.85 11.04 12.69
C THR A 100 -7.69 11.20 11.42
N ARG A 101 -7.16 11.86 10.38
CA ARG A 101 -7.84 12.02 9.08
C ARG A 101 -7.76 10.73 8.26
N CYS A 102 -8.82 10.49 7.50
CA CYS A 102 -8.97 9.34 6.62
C CYS A 102 -8.87 9.76 5.16
N TYR A 103 -8.25 8.92 4.34
CA TYR A 103 -8.12 9.15 2.90
C TYR A 103 -8.50 7.91 2.10
N ASP A 104 -9.06 8.15 0.93
CA ASP A 104 -9.04 7.20 -0.18
C ASP A 104 -7.81 7.45 -1.06
N ALA A 105 -7.41 6.42 -1.80
CA ALA A 105 -6.42 6.55 -2.87
C ALA A 105 -7.12 6.30 -4.20
N LEU A 106 -7.10 7.29 -5.07
CA LEU A 106 -7.72 7.24 -6.40
C LEU A 106 -6.65 7.07 -7.47
N CYS A 107 -6.94 6.29 -8.51
CA CYS A 107 -6.15 6.32 -9.74
C CYS A 107 -6.51 7.56 -10.59
N ASP A 108 -5.78 7.78 -11.68
CA ASP A 108 -6.01 8.89 -12.61
C ASP A 108 -7.43 8.92 -13.20
N ASP A 109 -8.08 7.77 -13.31
CA ASP A 109 -9.48 7.64 -13.77
C ASP A 109 -10.52 7.98 -12.66
N GLY A 110 -10.05 8.32 -11.44
CA GLY A 110 -10.89 8.69 -10.31
C GLY A 110 -11.47 7.52 -9.52
N TYR A 111 -11.13 6.27 -9.86
CA TYR A 111 -11.59 5.09 -9.12
C TYR A 111 -10.73 4.84 -7.88
N SER A 112 -11.37 4.43 -6.78
CA SER A 112 -10.69 3.97 -5.58
C SER A 112 -9.88 2.72 -5.87
N ILE A 113 -8.58 2.77 -5.59
CA ILE A 113 -7.69 1.59 -5.69
C ILE A 113 -7.74 0.72 -4.43
N LEU A 114 -8.39 1.19 -3.37
CA LEU A 114 -8.56 0.47 -2.10
C LEU A 114 -9.90 -0.28 -2.05
N GLY A 115 -10.86 0.12 -2.89
CA GLY A 115 -12.14 -0.54 -3.07
C GLY A 115 -12.04 -1.69 -4.07
N ILE A 116 -11.70 -2.89 -3.60
CA ILE A 116 -11.94 -4.11 -4.39
C ILE A 116 -13.43 -4.45 -4.24
N VAL A 117 -14.15 -4.42 -5.37
CA VAL A 117 -15.56 -4.80 -5.52
C VAL A 117 -15.69 -6.32 -5.55
#